data_AF-A0A5D0RN93-F1
#
_entry.id   AF-A0A5D0RN93-F1
#
_cell.length_a   1.000
_cell.length_b   1.000
_cell.length_c   1.000
_cell.angle_alpha   90.00
_cell.angle_beta   90.00
_cell.angle_gamma   90.00
#
_symmetry.space_group_name_H-M   'P 1'
#
loop_
_entity.id
_entity.type
_entity.pdbx_description
1 polymer ?
#
loop_
_entity_poly.entity_id
_entity_poly.type
_entity_poly.pdbx_seq_one_letter_code
_entity_poly.pdbx_strand_id
1 'polypeptide(L)'
;MFQLEKDFPEAWEATLPNKFRSPYDFSIAGALYQQYAAALGRAVPGSIRYSYVDTKVPIGRAKTRRLLRDDWIRPQMFCVNDTIETEKAAKNKRDTMGIVEKVLPVSDGKIVKLTRGPQALLWRWGLWGPRA
;
A
#
# COMPACT_ATOMS: atom_id res chain seq x y z
N MET A 1 -6.28 -4.25 17.22
CA MET A 1 -7.54 -4.64 16.55
C MET A 1 -8.53 -5.31 17.48
N PHE A 2 -8.11 -6.21 18.39
CA PHE A 2 -9.01 -6.94 19.31
C PHE A 2 -10.03 -6.08 20.06
N GLN A 3 -9.65 -4.89 20.54
CA GLN A 3 -10.62 -4.00 21.19
C GLN A 3 -11.70 -3.51 20.21
N LEU A 4 -11.32 -3.12 18.99
CA LEU A 4 -12.28 -2.67 17.98
C LEU A 4 -13.25 -3.79 17.58
N GLU A 5 -12.75 -5.02 17.46
CA GLU A 5 -13.58 -6.22 17.19
C GLU A 5 -14.55 -6.50 18.34
N LYS A 6 -14.11 -6.33 19.59
CA LYS A 6 -14.95 -6.48 20.77
C LYS A 6 -16.03 -5.39 20.85
N ASP A 7 -15.68 -4.15 20.51
CA ASP A 7 -16.59 -3.01 20.62
C ASP A 7 -17.60 -2.96 19.47
N PHE A 8 -17.25 -3.49 18.29
CA PHE A 8 -18.08 -3.49 17.08
C PHE A 8 -18.05 -4.86 16.38
N PRO A 9 -18.55 -5.94 17.04
CA PRO A 9 -18.57 -7.27 16.44
C PRO A 9 -19.35 -7.31 15.12
N GLU A 10 -20.39 -6.49 14.98
CA GLU A 10 -21.22 -6.39 13.78
C GLU A 10 -20.43 -6.01 12.53
N ALA A 11 -19.34 -5.24 12.68
CA ALA A 11 -18.51 -4.87 11.54
C ALA A 11 -17.74 -6.08 10.98
N TRP A 12 -17.31 -6.99 11.86
CA TRP A 12 -16.65 -8.24 11.48
C TRP A 12 -17.65 -9.22 10.88
N GLU A 13 -18.81 -9.40 11.52
CA GLU A 13 -19.88 -10.26 11.03
C GLU A 13 -20.38 -9.84 9.64
N ALA A 14 -20.48 -8.53 9.38
CA ALA A 14 -20.90 -8.02 8.08
C ALA A 14 -19.83 -8.14 6.98
N THR A 15 -18.54 -8.09 7.34
CA THR A 15 -17.43 -7.96 6.39
C THR A 15 -16.68 -9.27 6.14
N LEU A 16 -16.32 -10.01 7.19
CA LEU A 16 -15.46 -11.19 7.08
C LEU A 16 -16.03 -12.35 6.25
N PRO A 17 -17.34 -12.63 6.26
CA PRO A 17 -17.89 -13.70 5.43
C PRO A 17 -17.81 -13.41 3.92
N ASN A 18 -17.63 -12.14 3.53
CA ASN A 18 -17.65 -11.73 2.14
C ASN A 18 -16.36 -12.16 1.43
N LYS A 19 -16.46 -13.16 0.55
CA LYS A 19 -15.34 -13.64 -0.28
C LYS A 19 -14.83 -12.57 -1.25
N PHE A 20 -15.75 -11.74 -1.74
CA PHE A 20 -15.46 -10.59 -2.58
C PHE A 20 -15.97 -9.34 -1.89
N ARG A 21 -15.33 -8.21 -2.16
CA ARG A 21 -15.69 -6.94 -1.54
C ARG A 21 -17.15 -6.59 -1.81
N SER A 22 -17.90 -6.34 -0.75
CA SER A 22 -19.28 -5.83 -0.76
C SER A 22 -19.28 -4.30 -0.66
N PRO A 23 -20.24 -3.59 -1.28
CA PRO A 23 -20.44 -2.16 -1.04
C PRO A 23 -20.80 -1.84 0.41
N TYR A 24 -21.25 -2.84 1.18
CA TYR A 24 -21.59 -2.71 2.60
C TYR A 24 -20.46 -3.14 3.54
N ASP A 25 -19.28 -3.51 3.01
CA ASP A 25 -18.13 -3.89 3.83
C ASP A 25 -17.62 -2.71 4.65
N PHE A 26 -17.30 -3.00 5.91
CA PHE A 26 -16.55 -2.07 6.74
C PHE A 26 -15.06 -2.11 6.36
N SER A 27 -14.43 -0.94 6.27
CA SER A 27 -12.98 -0.83 6.01
C SER A 27 -12.17 -1.10 7.29
N ILE A 28 -12.30 -2.31 7.85
CA ILE A 28 -11.74 -2.70 9.15
C ILE A 28 -10.24 -2.41 9.23
N ALA A 29 -9.45 -2.98 8.32
CA ALA A 29 -8.00 -2.76 8.25
C ALA A 29 -7.57 -1.48 7.53
N GLY A 30 -8.53 -0.74 6.99
CA GLY A 30 -8.30 0.56 6.37
C GLY A 30 -8.70 1.70 7.29
N ALA A 31 -9.70 2.45 6.89
CA ALA A 31 -10.09 3.68 7.57
C ALA A 31 -10.61 3.44 8.99
N LEU A 32 -11.38 2.36 9.23
CA LEU A 32 -12.08 2.16 10.49
C LEU A 32 -11.13 2.06 11.68
N TYR A 33 -10.11 1.20 11.59
CA TYR A 33 -9.12 1.04 12.66
C TYR A 33 -8.36 2.33 12.95
N GLN A 34 -7.97 3.08 11.90
CA GLN A 34 -7.23 4.34 12.07
C GLN A 34 -8.09 5.41 12.75
N GLN A 35 -9.35 5.55 12.33
CA GLN A 35 -10.29 6.52 12.91
C GLN A 35 -10.68 6.14 14.34
N TYR A 36 -10.91 4.86 14.62
CA TYR A 36 -11.19 4.38 15.96
C TYR A 36 -10.04 4.65 16.94
N ALA A 37 -8.80 4.35 16.52
CA ALA A 37 -7.62 4.65 17.34
C ALA A 37 -7.47 6.17 17.57
N ALA A 38 -7.76 6.99 16.57
CA ALA A 38 -7.73 8.45 16.68
C ALA A 38 -8.79 8.97 17.65
N ALA A 39 -10.03 8.47 17.55
CA ALA A 39 -11.14 8.85 18.44
C ALA A 39 -10.86 8.53 19.91
N LEU A 40 -10.08 7.47 20.18
CA LEU A 40 -9.65 7.11 21.53
C LEU A 40 -8.38 7.85 22.00
N GLY A 41 -7.82 8.75 21.20
CA GLY A 41 -6.56 9.43 21.53
C GLY A 41 -5.33 8.51 21.54
N ARG A 42 -5.42 7.36 20.85
CA ARG A 42 -4.37 6.32 20.80
C ARG A 42 -3.64 6.25 19.45
N ALA A 43 -4.08 7.03 18.47
CA ALA A 43 -3.34 7.19 17.22
C ALA A 43 -2.23 8.23 17.39
N VAL A 44 -1.09 7.97 16.75
CA VAL A 44 0.02 8.92 16.65
C VAL A 44 0.14 9.35 15.19
N PRO A 45 0.25 10.66 14.90
CA PRO A 45 0.47 11.13 13.54
C PRO A 45 1.81 10.60 13.02
N GLY A 46 1.79 10.10 11.79
CA GLY A 46 2.97 9.58 11.13
C GLY A 46 2.92 9.88 9.64
N SER A 47 4.09 9.86 9.01
CA SER A 47 4.22 10.02 7.56
C SER A 47 4.83 8.78 6.94
N ILE A 48 4.25 8.32 5.85
CA ILE A 48 4.84 7.30 4.98
C ILE A 48 5.03 7.89 3.58
N ARG A 49 6.15 7.59 2.93
CA ARG A 49 6.31 7.92 1.51
C ARG A 49 5.42 6.99 0.69
N TYR A 50 4.22 7.48 0.40
CA TYR A 50 3.18 6.75 -0.31
C TYR A 50 3.11 7.16 -1.78
N SER A 51 2.88 6.18 -2.66
CA SER A 51 2.61 6.45 -4.09
C SER A 51 1.37 5.70 -4.56
N TYR A 52 0.34 6.45 -4.95
CA TYR A 52 -0.83 5.90 -5.65
C TYR A 52 -0.64 5.99 -7.16
N VAL A 53 -0.71 4.84 -7.83
CA VAL A 53 -0.60 4.69 -9.28
C VAL A 53 -1.95 4.23 -9.82
N ASP A 54 -2.58 5.08 -10.63
CA ASP A 54 -3.76 4.74 -11.41
C ASP A 54 -3.31 4.39 -12.84
N THR A 55 -3.71 3.22 -13.34
CA THR A 55 -3.33 2.73 -14.68
C THR A 55 -3.94 3.53 -15.81
N LYS A 56 -5.00 4.32 -15.57
CA LYS A 56 -5.59 5.19 -16.60
C LYS A 56 -4.75 6.42 -16.90
N VAL A 57 -4.12 6.99 -15.87
CA VAL A 57 -3.46 8.29 -16.02
C VAL A 57 -2.05 8.14 -16.63
N PRO A 58 -1.68 8.91 -17.66
CA PRO A 58 -0.35 8.84 -18.27
C PRO A 58 0.79 9.08 -17.28
N ILE A 59 0.55 9.89 -16.24
CA ILE A 59 1.53 10.16 -15.18
C ILE A 59 1.82 8.94 -14.29
N GLY A 60 0.95 7.93 -14.31
CA GLY A 60 1.11 6.68 -13.58
C GLY A 60 2.47 6.05 -13.84
N ARG A 61 2.90 6.01 -15.11
CA ARG A 61 4.22 5.47 -15.50
C ARG A 61 5.38 6.21 -14.84
N ALA A 62 5.31 7.53 -14.71
CA ALA A 62 6.36 8.32 -14.06
C ALA A 62 6.44 8.05 -12.55
N LYS A 63 5.28 7.88 -11.90
CA LYS A 63 5.20 7.48 -10.49
C LYS A 63 5.75 6.07 -10.28
N THR A 64 5.39 5.10 -11.12
CA THR A 64 5.87 3.72 -11.02
C THR A 64 7.38 3.61 -11.19
N ARG A 65 8.00 4.42 -12.07
CA ARG A 65 9.47 4.45 -12.21
C ARG A 65 10.20 4.80 -10.90
N ARG A 66 9.57 5.53 -9.97
CA ARG A 66 10.18 5.83 -8.66
C ARG A 66 10.39 4.59 -7.80
N LEU A 67 9.68 3.49 -8.09
CA LEU A 67 9.85 2.22 -7.38
C LEU A 67 11.21 1.55 -7.66
N LEU A 68 11.82 1.87 -8.80
CA LEU A 68 13.13 1.35 -9.20
C LEU A 68 14.31 2.08 -8.54
N ARG A 69 14.05 3.17 -7.81
CA ARG A 69 15.10 3.89 -7.10
C ARG A 69 15.62 3.06 -5.92
N ASP A 70 16.88 3.27 -5.61
CA ASP A 70 17.61 2.72 -4.47
C ASP A 70 17.84 3.75 -3.35
N ASP A 71 17.38 5.00 -3.56
CA ASP A 71 17.52 6.10 -2.61
C ASP A 71 16.24 6.41 -1.82
N TRP A 72 16.32 7.45 -0.98
CA TRP A 72 15.24 7.90 -0.11
C TRP A 72 13.94 8.25 -0.87
N ILE A 73 14.02 8.67 -2.14
CA ILE A 73 12.85 9.08 -2.93
C ILE A 73 11.94 7.88 -3.23
N ARG A 74 12.47 6.64 -3.16
CA ARG A 74 11.66 5.43 -3.33
C ARG A 74 10.50 5.42 -2.32
N PRO A 75 9.24 5.23 -2.78
CA PRO A 75 8.11 5.02 -1.89
C PRO A 75 8.31 3.82 -0.97
N GLN A 76 7.88 3.95 0.28
CA GLN A 76 7.84 2.85 1.25
C GLN A 76 6.59 1.97 1.05
N MET A 77 5.52 2.58 0.56
CA MET A 77 4.27 1.91 0.21
C MET A 77 3.76 2.45 -1.12
N PHE A 78 3.22 1.57 -1.95
CA PHE A 78 2.55 1.97 -3.17
C PHE A 78 1.28 1.16 -3.37
N CYS A 79 0.30 1.78 -4.02
CA CYS A 79 -0.92 1.13 -4.46
C CYS A 79 -1.00 1.25 -5.98
N VAL A 80 -1.31 0.14 -6.64
CA VAL A 80 -1.64 0.12 -8.06
C VAL A 80 -3.12 -0.15 -8.15
N ASN A 81 -3.85 0.76 -8.78
CA ASN A 81 -5.28 0.63 -8.99
C ASN A 81 -5.56 0.51 -10.48
N ASP A 82 -6.32 -0.52 -10.84
CA ASP A 82 -6.77 -0.77 -12.20
C ASP A 82 -8.25 -0.39 -12.32
N THR A 83 -8.57 0.50 -13.27
CA THR A 83 -9.95 1.00 -13.44
C THR A 83 -10.36 0.90 -14.90
N ILE A 84 -11.68 0.98 -15.17
CA ILE A 84 -12.36 0.75 -16.46
C ILE A 84 -11.49 0.97 -17.71
N GLU A 85 -11.42 -0.03 -18.57
CA GLU A 85 -10.50 -0.07 -19.70
C GLU A 85 -10.74 1.03 -20.74
N THR A 86 -9.62 1.58 -21.21
CA THR A 86 -9.50 2.31 -22.47
C THR A 86 -8.21 1.80 -23.14
N GLU A 87 -8.09 1.95 -24.46
CA GLU A 87 -6.90 1.49 -25.19
C GLU A 87 -5.59 2.13 -24.65
N LYS A 88 -5.65 3.41 -24.26
CA LYS A 88 -4.54 4.13 -23.60
C LYS A 88 -4.24 3.58 -22.20
N ALA A 89 -5.26 3.16 -21.45
CA ALA A 89 -5.07 2.54 -20.13
C ALA A 89 -4.37 1.18 -20.24
N ALA A 90 -4.62 0.41 -21.30
CA ALA A 90 -3.98 -0.90 -21.49
C ALA A 90 -2.46 -0.79 -21.62
N LYS A 91 -1.94 0.19 -22.36
CA LYS A 91 -0.48 0.41 -22.47
C LYS A 91 0.12 0.85 -21.13
N ASN A 92 -0.52 1.79 -20.43
CA ASN A 92 -0.04 2.29 -19.14
C ASN A 92 -0.05 1.19 -18.05
N LYS A 93 -1.06 0.32 -18.09
CA LYS A 93 -1.14 -0.89 -17.26
C LYS A 93 0.04 -1.81 -17.53
N ARG A 94 0.30 -2.19 -18.79
CA ARG A 94 1.45 -3.03 -19.17
C ARG A 94 2.79 -2.44 -18.69
N ASP A 95 3.00 -1.14 -18.95
CA ASP A 95 4.22 -0.44 -18.53
C ASP A 95 4.37 -0.40 -17.00
N THR A 96 3.27 -0.21 -16.27
CA THR A 96 3.25 -0.18 -14.80
C THR A 96 3.56 -1.56 -14.23
N MET A 97 2.87 -2.60 -14.69
CA MET A 97 3.05 -3.96 -14.18
C MET A 97 4.44 -4.52 -14.49
N GLY A 98 5.03 -4.21 -15.65
CA GLY A 98 6.40 -4.61 -15.96
C GLY A 98 7.46 -3.94 -15.06
N ILE A 99 7.14 -2.84 -14.37
CA ILE A 99 7.99 -2.29 -13.31
C ILE A 99 7.71 -2.99 -11.97
N VAL A 100 6.43 -3.24 -11.67
CA VAL A 100 6.02 -3.93 -10.43
C VAL A 100 6.68 -5.31 -10.34
N GLU A 101 6.68 -6.10 -11.42
CA GLU A 101 7.33 -7.42 -11.48
C GLU A 101 8.84 -7.37 -11.21
N LYS A 102 9.51 -6.27 -11.57
CA LYS A 102 10.94 -6.08 -11.29
C LYS A 102 11.23 -5.77 -9.82
N VAL A 103 10.28 -5.12 -9.13
CA VAL A 103 10.45 -4.74 -7.71
C VAL A 103 9.84 -5.74 -6.74
N LEU A 104 8.88 -6.54 -7.22
CA LEU A 104 8.22 -7.65 -6.52
C LEU A 104 8.37 -8.88 -7.40
N PRO A 105 9.47 -9.65 -7.26
CA PRO A 105 9.65 -10.86 -8.06
C PRO A 105 8.48 -11.80 -7.84
N VAL A 106 7.95 -12.35 -8.94
CA VAL A 106 6.91 -13.38 -8.90
C VAL A 106 7.47 -14.57 -8.13
N SER A 107 6.92 -14.81 -6.94
CA SER A 107 7.11 -16.07 -6.23
C SER A 107 5.97 -17.03 -6.60
N ASP A 108 6.15 -18.33 -6.34
CA ASP A 108 5.13 -19.37 -6.56
C ASP A 108 3.93 -19.25 -5.59
N GLY A 109 3.45 -18.04 -5.32
CA GLY A 109 2.45 -17.72 -4.31
C GLY A 109 2.96 -17.77 -2.87
N LYS A 110 4.21 -18.16 -2.64
CA LYS A 110 4.83 -18.14 -1.31
C LYS A 110 5.22 -16.71 -0.96
N ILE A 111 4.66 -16.17 0.12
CA ILE A 111 5.15 -14.92 0.72
C ILE A 111 6.53 -15.22 1.31
N VAL A 112 7.59 -14.97 0.53
CA VAL A 112 8.96 -15.07 1.01
C VAL A 112 9.35 -13.71 1.57
N LYS A 113 9.79 -13.66 2.82
CA LYS A 113 10.35 -12.43 3.40
C LYS A 113 11.52 -12.01 2.52
N LEU A 114 11.41 -10.87 1.83
CA LEU A 114 12.51 -10.29 1.07
C LEU A 114 13.64 -9.97 2.06
N THR A 115 14.62 -10.85 2.18
CA THR A 115 15.85 -10.60 2.91
C THR A 115 16.70 -9.68 2.04
N ARG A 116 16.80 -8.40 2.42
CA ARG A 116 17.84 -7.53 1.85
C ARG A 116 19.19 -8.18 2.16
N GLY A 117 19.99 -8.41 1.12
CA GLY A 117 21.34 -8.95 1.27
C GLY A 117 22.23 -8.08 2.18
N PRO A 118 23.38 -8.62 2.63
CA PRO A 118 24.22 -8.05 3.70
C PRO A 118 24.82 -6.67 3.41
N GLN A 119 24.60 -6.08 2.24
CA GLN A 119 25.08 -4.73 1.89
C GLN A 119 24.21 -3.59 2.45
N ALA A 120 23.12 -3.87 3.16
CA ALA A 120 22.24 -2.84 3.72
C ALA A 120 22.74 -2.19 5.04
N LEU A 121 23.99 -2.44 5.44
CA LEU A 121 24.56 -1.97 6.72
C LEU A 121 25.13 -0.54 6.71
N LEU A 122 24.97 0.22 5.63
CA LEU A 122 25.38 1.64 5.58
C LEU A 122 24.20 2.59 5.31
N TRP A 123 23.07 2.36 5.99
CA TRP A 123 22.09 3.43 6.17
C TRP A 123 22.26 3.98 7.57
N ARG A 124 23.06 5.05 7.68
CA ARG A 124 23.12 5.92 8.86
C ARG A 124 21.70 6.10 9.37
N TRP A 125 21.47 5.68 10.61
CA TRP A 125 20.34 6.12 11.41
C TRP A 125 20.40 7.65 11.44
N GLY A 126 19.61 8.27 10.58
CA GLY A 126 19.67 9.69 10.27
C GLY A 126 18.28 10.20 10.04
N LEU A 127 17.66 10.62 11.14
CA LEU A 127 16.55 11.58 11.21
C LEU A 127 15.18 11.01 10.83
N TRP A 128 14.55 10.40 11.84
CA TRP A 128 13.12 10.49 12.04
C TRP A 128 12.68 11.96 12.01
N GLY A 129 11.62 12.28 11.27
CA GLY A 129 10.85 13.52 11.40
C GLY A 129 10.56 14.24 10.07
N PRO A 130 9.35 14.79 9.87
CA PRO A 130 9.08 15.73 8.79
C PRO A 130 9.94 16.97 9.02
N ARG A 131 10.67 17.42 7.99
CA ARG A 131 11.12 18.82 7.96
C ARG A 131 9.90 19.66 7.56
N ALA A 132 9.69 20.71 8.34
CA ALA A 132 8.59 21.67 8.25
C ALA A 132 8.20 22.05 6.81
#